data_AF-A0A7L5YAK4-F1
#
_entry.id   AF-A0A7L5YAK4-F1
#
_cell.length_a   1.000
_cell.length_b   1.000
_cell.length_c   1.000
_cell.angle_alpha   90.00
_cell.angle_beta   90.00
_cell.angle_gamma   90.00
#
_symmetry.space_group_name_H-M   'P 1'
#
loop_
_entity.id
_entity.type
_entity.pdbx_description
1 polymer ?
#
loop_
_entity_poly.entity_id
_entity_poly.type
_entity_poly.pdbx_seq_one_letter_code
_entity_poly.pdbx_strand_id
1 'polypeptide(L)'
;MPTISPIGTASLALQAAGLAASTVGSYYSARFQKNQLAFDASMADINARISELGAQSALDQGQRQVGALTMQAGNLKSRQRAALAANGVDLGEGNAAEIQASTAIMSEMDKNTLEANAVRTAWGYRTQGTNYQNQAVMDRGAAGGISPFSAGVVSLLTGGGQVAASWYQLDKASR
;
A
#
# COMPACT_ATOMS: atom_id res chain seq x y z
N MET A 1 -28.75 28.54 -56.89
CA MET A 1 -28.28 28.96 -55.55
C MET A 1 -28.79 27.93 -54.55
N PRO A 2 -27.96 27.04 -53.99
CA PRO A 2 -28.43 26.08 -53.01
C PRO A 2 -28.65 26.81 -51.68
N THR A 3 -29.90 26.79 -51.20
CA THR A 3 -30.31 27.32 -49.91
C THR A 3 -29.74 26.43 -48.81
N ILE A 4 -28.76 26.94 -48.05
CA ILE A 4 -28.25 26.28 -46.84
C ILE A 4 -29.41 26.30 -45.82
N SER A 5 -30.05 25.14 -45.63
CA SER A 5 -31.16 24.99 -44.69
C SER A 5 -30.71 25.36 -43.26
N PRO A 6 -31.51 26.14 -42.50
CA PRO A 6 -31.19 26.57 -41.13
C PRO A 6 -31.00 25.41 -40.12
N ILE A 7 -31.36 24.19 -40.52
CA ILE A 7 -31.17 22.95 -39.76
C ILE A 7 -29.71 22.46 -39.80
N GLY A 8 -28.96 22.76 -40.87
CA GLY A 8 -27.55 22.35 -41.01
C GLY A 8 -26.59 23.17 -40.14
N THR A 9 -26.86 24.46 -39.97
CA THR A 9 -26.06 25.34 -39.09
C THR A 9 -26.38 25.13 -37.62
N ALA A 10 -27.65 24.84 -37.28
CA ALA A 10 -28.06 24.52 -35.92
C ALA A 10 -27.46 23.19 -35.42
N SER A 11 -27.37 22.16 -36.26
CA SER A 11 -26.77 20.87 -35.89
C SER A 11 -25.24 20.93 -35.75
N LEU A 12 -24.55 21.76 -36.55
CA LEU A 12 -23.12 22.07 -36.39
C LEU A 12 -22.85 22.91 -35.14
N ALA A 13 -23.71 23.89 -34.83
CA ALA A 13 -23.60 24.69 -33.61
C ALA A 13 -23.85 23.86 -32.34
N LEU A 14 -24.83 22.94 -32.37
CA LEU A 14 -25.08 21.99 -31.28
C LEU A 14 -23.92 20.98 -31.11
N GLN A 15 -23.32 20.50 -32.19
CA GLN A 15 -22.13 19.64 -32.12
C GLN A 15 -20.90 20.37 -31.59
N ALA A 16 -20.66 21.61 -32.03
CA ALA A 16 -19.59 22.46 -31.51
C ALA A 16 -19.80 22.83 -30.03
N ALA A 17 -21.05 23.09 -29.62
CA ALA A 17 -21.40 23.30 -28.21
C ALA A 17 -21.21 22.03 -27.37
N GLY A 18 -21.53 20.85 -27.91
CA GLY A 18 -21.26 19.55 -27.27
C GLY A 18 -19.76 19.25 -27.12
N LEU A 19 -18.94 19.64 -28.09
CA LEU A 19 -17.46 19.54 -28.03
C LEU A 19 -16.85 20.54 -27.03
N ALA A 20 -17.41 21.75 -26.93
CA ALA A 20 -17.01 22.72 -25.91
C ALA A 20 -17.42 22.29 -24.48
N ALA A 21 -18.62 21.72 -24.33
CA ALA A 21 -19.08 21.18 -23.05
C ALA A 21 -18.24 19.95 -22.61
N SER A 22 -17.84 19.08 -23.55
CA SER A 22 -17.01 17.90 -23.26
C SER A 22 -15.54 18.25 -22.97
N THR A 23 -15.00 19.33 -23.52
CA THR A 23 -13.64 19.81 -23.19
C THR A 23 -13.57 20.47 -21.80
N VAL A 24 -14.59 21.25 -21.42
CA VAL A 24 -14.69 21.78 -20.05
C VAL A 24 -14.96 20.65 -19.05
N GLY A 25 -15.86 19.72 -19.36
CA GLY A 25 -16.14 18.55 -18.53
C GLY A 25 -14.94 17.62 -18.34
N SER A 26 -14.14 17.40 -19.39
CA SER A 26 -12.92 16.58 -19.31
C SER A 26 -11.82 17.24 -18.48
N TYR A 27 -11.68 18.57 -18.52
CA TYR A 27 -10.75 19.29 -17.64
C TYR A 27 -11.09 19.12 -16.15
N TYR A 28 -12.37 19.34 -15.80
CA TYR A 28 -12.83 19.16 -14.41
C TYR A 28 -12.75 17.69 -13.98
N SER A 29 -13.10 16.75 -14.87
CA SER A 29 -12.98 15.30 -14.63
C SER A 29 -11.53 14.87 -14.40
N ALA A 30 -10.58 15.36 -15.21
CA ALA A 30 -9.16 15.08 -15.04
C ALA A 30 -8.62 15.63 -13.71
N ARG A 31 -9.02 16.85 -13.32
CA ARG A 31 -8.65 17.43 -12.02
C ARG A 31 -9.24 16.64 -10.85
N PHE A 32 -10.49 16.20 -10.97
CA PHE A 32 -11.14 15.37 -9.96
C PHE A 32 -10.44 14.01 -9.82
N GLN A 33 -10.14 13.31 -10.92
CA GLN A 33 -9.37 12.06 -10.90
C GLN A 33 -7.99 12.26 -10.27
N LYS A 34 -7.30 13.34 -10.60
CA LYS A 34 -6.00 13.65 -10.01
C LYS A 34 -6.08 13.86 -8.49
N ASN A 35 -7.09 14.57 -8.01
CA ASN A 35 -7.32 14.78 -6.58
C ASN A 35 -7.70 13.47 -5.88
N GLN A 36 -8.51 12.63 -6.51
CA GLN A 36 -8.88 11.32 -5.98
C GLN A 36 -7.64 10.43 -5.81
N LEU A 37 -6.80 10.32 -6.84
CA LEU A 37 -5.56 9.54 -6.78
C LEU A 37 -4.57 10.09 -5.73
N ALA A 38 -4.49 11.41 -5.57
CA ALA A 38 -3.67 12.00 -4.51
C ALA A 38 -4.19 11.68 -3.10
N PHE A 39 -5.51 11.61 -2.93
CA PHE A 39 -6.14 11.17 -1.68
C PHE A 39 -5.88 9.68 -1.42
N ASP A 40 -6.04 8.83 -2.43
CA ASP A 40 -5.78 7.39 -2.35
C ASP A 40 -4.32 7.11 -1.98
N ALA A 41 -3.38 7.85 -2.60
CA ALA A 41 -1.96 7.78 -2.23
C ALA A 41 -1.71 8.18 -0.77
N SER A 42 -2.37 9.23 -0.28
CA SER A 42 -2.22 9.68 1.11
C SER A 42 -2.80 8.67 2.10
N MET A 43 -3.92 8.03 1.76
CA MET A 43 -4.48 6.92 2.53
C MET A 43 -3.53 5.72 2.56
N ALA A 44 -2.91 5.39 1.43
CA ALA A 44 -1.93 4.34 1.35
C ALA A 44 -0.69 4.65 2.23
N ASP A 45 -0.18 5.88 2.26
CA ASP A 45 0.90 6.25 3.19
C ASP A 45 0.49 6.08 4.67
N ILE A 46 -0.74 6.46 5.02
CA ILE A 46 -1.28 6.28 6.37
C ILE A 46 -1.33 4.79 6.73
N ASN A 47 -1.83 3.96 5.81
CA ASN A 47 -1.89 2.51 6.00
C ASN A 47 -0.49 1.92 6.14
N ALA A 48 0.48 2.38 5.34
CA ALA A 48 1.88 1.96 5.48
C ALA A 48 2.45 2.28 6.87
N ARG A 49 2.15 3.47 7.39
CA ARG A 49 2.57 3.87 8.74
C ARG A 49 1.89 3.04 9.84
N ILE A 50 0.60 2.75 9.69
CA ILE A 50 -0.13 1.87 10.62
C ILE A 50 0.49 0.47 10.61
N SER A 51 0.83 -0.06 9.44
CA SER A 51 1.52 -1.33 9.32
C SER A 51 2.88 -1.31 10.04
N GLU A 52 3.69 -0.26 9.88
CA GLU A 52 4.97 -0.16 10.59
C GLU A 52 4.78 -0.07 12.12
N LEU A 53 3.75 0.65 12.60
CA LEU A 53 3.39 0.65 14.03
C LEU A 53 3.00 -0.75 14.52
N GLY A 54 2.24 -1.50 13.71
CA GLY A 54 1.92 -2.90 13.98
C GLY A 54 3.18 -3.78 14.07
N ALA A 55 4.14 -3.55 13.19
CA ALA A 55 5.42 -4.25 13.20
C ALA A 55 6.23 -3.97 14.47
N GLN A 56 6.34 -2.70 14.87
CA GLN A 56 7.03 -2.31 16.10
C GLN A 56 6.34 -2.89 17.34
N SER A 57 5.01 -2.81 17.40
CA SER A 57 4.22 -3.41 18.48
C SER A 57 4.45 -4.92 18.61
N ALA A 58 4.52 -5.65 17.49
CA ALA A 58 4.80 -7.09 17.49
C ALA A 58 6.21 -7.42 18.03
N LEU A 59 7.22 -6.61 17.66
CA LEU A 59 8.58 -6.76 18.20
C LEU A 59 8.62 -6.46 19.69
N ASP A 60 8.00 -5.37 20.14
CA ASP A 60 7.93 -4.99 21.55
C ASP A 60 7.21 -6.07 22.38
N GLN A 61 6.13 -6.64 21.85
CA GLN A 61 5.44 -7.76 22.50
C GLN A 61 6.34 -8.99 22.61
N GLY A 62 7.09 -9.32 21.56
CA GLY A 62 8.10 -10.38 21.58
C GLY A 62 9.17 -10.16 22.64
N GLN A 63 9.72 -8.94 22.73
CA GLN A 63 10.71 -8.58 23.75
C GLN A 63 10.16 -8.74 25.17
N ARG A 64 8.91 -8.35 25.41
CA ARG A 64 8.26 -8.55 26.72
C ARG A 64 8.11 -10.04 27.05
N GLN A 65 7.75 -10.87 26.08
CA GLN A 65 7.65 -12.32 26.26
C GLN A 65 9.02 -12.94 26.57
N VAL A 66 10.08 -12.52 25.86
CA VAL A 66 11.46 -12.93 26.14
C VAL A 66 11.89 -12.51 27.54
N GLY A 67 11.55 -11.29 27.97
CA GLY A 67 11.81 -10.82 29.33
C GLY A 67 11.12 -11.69 30.39
N ALA A 68 9.85 -12.02 30.19
CA ALA A 68 9.11 -12.91 31.09
C ALA A 68 9.71 -14.32 31.14
N LEU A 69 10.07 -14.89 29.99
CA LEU A 69 10.74 -16.19 29.89
C LEU A 69 12.08 -16.19 30.62
N THR A 70 12.89 -15.15 30.41
CA THR A 70 14.21 -15.00 31.05
C THR A 70 14.07 -14.95 32.57
N MET A 71 13.07 -14.22 33.09
CA MET A 71 12.77 -14.19 34.53
C MET A 71 12.35 -15.56 35.07
N GLN A 72 11.51 -16.30 34.32
CA GLN A 72 11.11 -17.65 34.70
C GLN A 72 12.29 -18.63 34.70
N ALA A 73 13.14 -18.59 33.67
CA ALA A 73 14.35 -19.41 33.58
C ALA A 73 15.33 -19.09 34.73
N GLY A 74 15.49 -17.82 35.08
CA GLY A 74 16.31 -17.39 36.22
C GLY A 74 15.78 -17.92 37.56
N ASN A 75 14.46 -17.85 37.78
CA ASN A 75 13.82 -18.40 38.97
C ASN A 75 13.94 -19.92 39.04
N LEU A 76 13.77 -20.62 37.91
CA LEU A 76 13.92 -22.07 37.83
C LEU A 76 15.36 -22.49 38.15
N LYS A 77 16.35 -21.84 37.54
CA LYS A 77 17.77 -22.06 37.81
C LYS A 77 18.12 -21.82 39.28
N SER A 78 17.56 -20.77 39.88
CA SER A 78 17.78 -20.45 41.30
C SER A 78 17.17 -21.51 42.22
N ARG A 79 15.96 -21.99 41.91
CA ARG A 79 15.31 -23.10 42.63
C ARG A 79 16.09 -24.40 42.49
N GLN A 80 16.59 -24.73 41.30
CA GLN A 80 17.44 -25.90 41.06
C GLN A 80 18.71 -25.82 41.92
N ARG A 81 19.41 -24.68 41.93
CA ARG A 81 20.59 -24.47 42.77
C ARG A 81 20.30 -24.60 44.27
N ALA A 82 19.21 -24.00 44.76
CA ALA A 82 18.82 -24.11 46.16
C ALA A 82 18.47 -25.55 46.56
N ALA A 83 17.77 -26.29 45.69
CA ALA A 83 17.43 -27.69 45.93
C ALA A 83 18.69 -28.58 45.93
N LEU A 84 19.62 -28.37 45.00
CA LEU A 84 20.89 -29.11 44.95
C LEU A 84 21.74 -28.85 46.20
N ALA A 85 21.84 -27.58 46.62
CA ALA A 85 22.52 -27.19 47.85
C ALA A 85 21.87 -27.80 49.11
N ALA A 86 20.54 -27.85 49.18
CA ALA A 86 19.80 -28.44 50.30
C ALA A 86 19.95 -29.97 50.39
N ASN A 87 20.15 -30.65 49.25
CA ASN A 87 20.33 -32.11 49.20
C ASN A 87 21.80 -32.54 49.34
N GLY A 88 22.73 -31.62 49.56
CA GLY A 88 24.16 -31.93 49.69
C GLY A 88 24.79 -32.53 48.43
N VAL A 89 24.14 -32.37 47.28
CA VAL A 89 24.63 -32.85 45.98
C VAL A 89 25.72 -31.90 45.52
N ASP A 90 26.92 -32.43 45.24
CA ASP A 90 28.00 -31.62 44.67
C ASP A 90 27.53 -31.03 43.33
N LEU A 91 27.48 -29.71 43.26
CA LEU A 91 27.05 -28.95 42.09
C LEU A 91 27.95 -29.21 40.86
N GLY A 92 29.11 -29.85 41.06
CA GLY A 92 30.11 -30.15 40.04
C GLY A 92 29.98 -31.50 39.31
N GLU A 93 29.21 -32.48 39.79
CA GLU A 93 29.22 -33.84 39.21
C GLU A 93 27.97 -34.17 38.36
N GLY A 94 28.24 -34.55 37.10
CA GLY A 94 27.40 -35.32 36.17
C GLY A 94 25.98 -34.81 35.92
N ASN A 95 25.07 -35.03 36.86
CA ASN A 95 23.63 -34.90 36.65
C ASN A 95 23.09 -33.49 37.00
N ALA A 96 23.67 -32.82 38.00
CA ALA A 96 23.24 -31.49 38.45
C ALA A 96 23.61 -30.37 37.47
N ALA A 97 24.80 -30.45 36.90
CA ALA A 97 25.29 -29.52 35.88
C ALA A 97 24.55 -29.74 34.54
N GLU A 98 24.27 -30.98 34.18
CA GLU A 98 23.56 -31.34 32.95
C GLU A 98 22.08 -30.89 32.98
N ILE A 99 21.39 -31.00 34.12
CA ILE A 99 20.02 -30.46 34.28
C ILE A 99 20.00 -28.93 34.14
N GLN A 100 20.97 -28.22 34.73
CA GLN A 100 21.06 -26.76 34.58
C GLN A 100 21.40 -26.35 33.13
N ALA A 101 22.27 -27.11 32.45
CA ALA A 101 22.62 -26.89 31.06
C ALA A 101 21.42 -27.15 30.13
N SER A 102 20.71 -28.25 30.33
CA SER A 102 19.47 -28.58 29.60
C SER A 102 18.40 -27.51 29.79
N THR A 103 18.21 -27.02 31.01
CA THR A 103 17.29 -25.91 31.31
C THR A 103 17.68 -24.64 30.55
N ALA A 104 18.98 -24.32 30.50
CA ALA A 104 19.47 -23.16 29.75
C ALA A 104 19.26 -23.31 28.24
N ILE A 105 19.56 -24.48 27.67
CA ILE A 105 19.32 -24.78 26.25
C ILE A 105 17.83 -24.66 25.91
N MET A 106 16.96 -25.22 26.74
CA MET A 106 15.51 -25.14 26.54
C MET A 106 15.02 -23.69 26.60
N SER A 107 15.49 -22.91 27.58
CA SER A 107 15.14 -21.48 27.66
C SER A 107 15.64 -20.66 26.47
N GLU A 108 16.81 -20.99 25.91
CA GLU A 108 17.32 -20.30 24.72
C GLU A 108 16.53 -20.70 23.46
N MET A 109 16.12 -21.96 23.35
CA MET A 109 15.24 -22.42 22.27
C MET A 109 13.87 -21.74 22.32
N ASP A 110 13.28 -21.62 23.51
CA ASP A 110 12.02 -20.91 23.72
C ASP A 110 12.17 -19.43 23.36
N LYS A 111 13.26 -18.79 23.81
CA LYS A 111 13.58 -17.40 23.47
C LYS A 111 13.69 -17.20 21.96
N ASN A 112 14.47 -18.03 21.28
CA ASN A 112 14.61 -17.99 19.82
C ASN A 112 13.28 -18.19 19.10
N THR A 113 12.40 -19.03 19.65
CA THR A 113 11.05 -19.25 19.12
C THR A 113 10.19 -17.98 19.25
N LEU A 114 10.21 -17.33 20.41
CA LEU A 114 9.48 -16.08 20.67
C LEU A 114 9.98 -14.96 19.75
N GLU A 115 11.30 -14.78 19.65
CA GLU A 115 11.91 -13.77 18.77
C GLU A 115 11.58 -14.05 17.30
N ALA A 116 11.69 -15.30 16.85
CA ALA A 116 11.34 -15.67 15.48
C ALA A 116 9.86 -15.40 15.17
N ASN A 117 8.94 -15.66 16.10
CA ASN A 117 7.53 -15.37 15.93
C ASN A 117 7.25 -13.86 15.87
N ALA A 118 7.89 -13.08 16.74
CA ALA A 118 7.79 -11.62 16.72
C ALA A 118 8.33 -11.03 15.40
N VAL A 119 9.49 -11.49 14.95
CA VAL A 119 10.11 -11.06 13.68
C VAL A 119 9.25 -11.45 12.49
N ARG A 120 8.70 -12.67 12.43
CA ARG A 120 7.79 -13.09 11.36
C ARG A 120 6.54 -12.21 11.30
N THR A 121 5.95 -11.92 12.45
CA THR A 121 4.76 -11.05 12.56
C THR A 121 5.09 -9.64 12.09
N ALA A 122 6.20 -9.07 12.56
CA ALA A 122 6.67 -7.75 12.16
C ALA A 122 7.01 -7.68 10.67
N TRP A 123 7.62 -8.71 10.11
CA TRP A 123 7.88 -8.82 8.68
C TRP A 123 6.59 -8.87 7.86
N GLY A 124 5.57 -9.59 8.31
CA GLY A 124 4.25 -9.60 7.69
C GLY A 124 3.63 -8.19 7.63
N TYR A 125 3.68 -7.46 8.74
CA TYR A 125 3.24 -6.06 8.78
C TYR A 125 4.06 -5.16 7.85
N ARG A 126 5.39 -5.24 7.88
CA ARG A 126 6.26 -4.44 6.99
C ARG A 126 6.05 -4.74 5.51
N THR A 127 5.75 -5.99 5.18
CA THR A 127 5.41 -6.40 3.82
C THR A 127 4.11 -5.73 3.37
N GLN A 128 3.08 -5.72 4.22
CA GLN A 128 1.85 -4.96 3.95
C GLN A 128 2.14 -3.46 3.80
N GLY A 129 2.99 -2.90 4.67
CA GLY A 129 3.41 -1.50 4.57
C GLY A 129 4.10 -1.16 3.27
N THR A 130 4.98 -2.05 2.79
CA THR A 130 5.65 -1.92 1.49
C THR A 130 4.64 -1.96 0.33
N ASN A 131 3.64 -2.83 0.40
CA ASN A 131 2.57 -2.88 -0.60
C ASN A 131 1.78 -1.57 -0.66
N TYR A 132 1.46 -0.98 0.50
CA TYR A 132 0.81 0.32 0.55
C TYR A 132 1.71 1.45 0.02
N GLN A 133 3.01 1.44 0.32
CA GLN A 133 3.95 2.39 -0.27
C GLN A 133 4.01 2.28 -1.80
N ASN A 134 4.03 1.06 -2.32
CA ASN A 134 3.99 0.81 -3.77
C ASN A 134 2.68 1.34 -4.39
N GLN A 135 1.54 1.14 -3.71
CA GLN A 135 0.26 1.68 -4.13
C GLN A 135 0.29 3.22 -4.15
N ALA A 136 0.82 3.86 -3.13
CA ALA A 136 0.96 5.32 -3.08
C ALA A 136 1.83 5.86 -4.23
N VAL A 137 2.94 5.18 -4.55
CA VAL A 137 3.80 5.54 -5.69
C VAL A 137 3.07 5.37 -7.02
N MET A 138 2.32 4.28 -7.18
CA MET A 138 1.48 4.06 -8.37
C MET A 138 0.40 5.13 -8.52
N ASP A 139 -0.33 5.45 -7.47
CA ASP A 139 -1.42 6.44 -7.50
C ASP A 139 -0.89 7.85 -7.83
N ARG A 140 0.26 8.22 -7.25
CA ARG A 140 0.95 9.47 -7.61
C ARG A 140 1.46 9.44 -9.06
N GLY A 141 1.97 8.30 -9.52
CA GLY A 141 2.40 8.12 -10.90
C GLY A 141 1.24 8.28 -11.89
N ALA A 142 0.10 7.67 -11.60
CA ALA A 142 -1.13 7.82 -12.36
C ALA A 142 -1.63 9.28 -12.35
N ALA A 143 -1.62 9.93 -11.20
CA ALA A 143 -1.97 11.35 -11.04
C ALA A 143 -1.05 12.28 -11.84
N GLY A 144 0.23 11.93 -11.98
CA GLY A 144 1.23 12.63 -12.80
C GLY A 144 1.04 12.42 -14.30
N GLY A 145 0.57 11.23 -14.71
CA GLY A 145 0.27 10.89 -16.11
C GLY A 145 -1.00 11.53 -16.65
N ILE A 146 -1.94 11.93 -15.78
CA ILE A 146 -3.13 12.69 -16.17
C ILE A 146 -2.73 14.14 -16.46
N SER A 147 -2.50 14.44 -17.74
CA SER A 147 -2.33 15.81 -18.21
C SER A 147 -3.69 16.38 -18.66
N PRO A 148 -4.24 17.39 -17.95
CA PRO A 148 -5.46 18.05 -18.40
C PRO A 148 -5.31 18.71 -19.79
N PHE A 149 -4.07 19.02 -20.20
CA PHE A 149 -3.76 19.55 -21.52
C PHE A 149 -3.83 18.47 -22.62
N SER A 150 -3.38 17.24 -22.37
CA SER A 150 -3.46 16.15 -23.36
C SER A 150 -4.90 15.65 -23.54
N ALA A 151 -5.70 15.61 -22.48
CA ALA A 151 -7.13 15.32 -22.57
C ALA A 151 -7.87 16.36 -23.43
N GLY A 152 -7.49 17.64 -23.33
CA GLY A 152 -8.00 18.71 -24.19
C GLY A 152 -7.56 18.61 -25.67
N VAL A 153 -6.29 18.25 -25.92
CA VAL A 153 -5.75 18.09 -27.29
C VAL A 153 -6.30 16.85 -28.00
N VAL A 154 -6.45 15.72 -27.29
CA VAL A 154 -7.11 14.52 -27.86
C VAL A 154 -8.57 14.81 -28.17
N SER A 155 -9.27 15.56 -27.33
CA SER A 155 -10.65 16.00 -27.60
C SER A 155 -10.73 16.92 -28.82
N LEU A 156 -9.73 17.79 -29.03
CA LEU A 156 -9.62 18.64 -30.23
C LEU A 156 -9.25 17.85 -31.50
N LEU A 157 -8.41 16.82 -31.41
CA LEU A 157 -8.04 15.96 -32.53
C LEU A 157 -9.18 15.01 -32.95
N THR A 158 -9.87 14.42 -31.97
CA THR A 158 -11.04 13.57 -32.24
C THR A 158 -12.24 14.40 -32.70
N GLY A 159 -12.46 15.59 -32.13
CA GLY A 159 -13.45 16.55 -32.62
C GLY A 159 -13.11 17.10 -34.02
N GLY A 160 -11.85 17.41 -34.29
CA GLY A 160 -11.38 17.91 -35.59
C GLY A 160 -11.51 16.90 -36.73
N GLY A 161 -11.30 15.60 -36.44
CA GLY A 161 -11.52 14.52 -37.41
C GLY A 161 -12.98 14.34 -37.81
N GLN A 162 -13.93 14.55 -36.88
CA GLN A 162 -15.37 14.45 -37.17
C GLN A 162 -15.90 15.66 -37.95
N VAL A 163 -15.35 16.85 -37.72
CA VAL A 163 -15.68 18.03 -38.54
C VAL A 163 -15.12 17.86 -39.96
N ALA A 164 -13.88 17.40 -40.13
CA ALA A 164 -13.32 17.16 -41.47
C ALA A 164 -14.08 16.07 -42.25
N ALA A 165 -14.49 14.98 -41.58
CA ALA A 165 -15.26 13.91 -42.20
C ALA A 165 -16.68 14.33 -42.61
N SER A 166 -17.36 15.17 -41.81
CA SER A 166 -18.70 15.67 -42.13
C SER A 166 -18.70 16.65 -43.31
N TRP A 167 -17.69 17.52 -43.42
CA TRP A 167 -17.53 18.39 -44.60
C TRP A 167 -17.26 17.60 -45.88
N TYR A 168 -16.45 16.53 -45.82
CA TYR A 168 -16.17 15.68 -46.98
C TYR A 168 -17.39 14.85 -47.42
N GLN A 169 -18.23 14.41 -46.47
CA GLN A 169 -19.49 13.73 -46.79
C GLN A 169 -20.54 14.69 -47.36
N LEU A 170 -20.58 15.95 -46.90
CA LEU A 170 -21.45 16.98 -47.46
C LEU A 170 -21.04 17.41 -48.87
N ASP A 171 -19.75 17.57 -49.15
CA ASP A 171 -19.26 17.89 -50.50
C ASP A 171 -19.60 16.77 -51.49
N LYS A 172 -19.47 15.51 -51.06
CA LYS A 172 -19.80 14.32 -51.87
C LYS A 172 -21.30 14.10 -52.07
N ALA A 173 -22.15 14.61 -51.19
CA ALA A 173 -23.61 14.59 -51.32
C ALA A 173 -24.17 15.76 -52.16
N SER A 174 -23.32 16.73 -52.52
CA SER A 174 -23.70 17.93 -53.29
C SER A 174 -23.24 17.92 -54.76
N ARG A 175 -22.68 16.80 -55.23
CA ARG A 175 -22.45 16.48 -56.65
C ARG A 175 -23.37 15.33 -57.07
#